data_AF-A0A7C2Z2B2-F1
#
_entry.id   AF-A0A7C2Z2B2-F1
#
_cell.length_a   1.000
_cell.length_b   1.000
_cell.length_c   1.000
_cell.angle_alpha   90.00
_cell.angle_beta   90.00
_cell.angle_gamma   90.00
#
_symmetry.space_group_name_H-M   'P 1'
#
loop_
_entity.id
_entity.type
_entity.pdbx_description
1 polymer ?
#
loop_
_entity_poly.entity_id
_entity_poly.type
_entity_poly.pdbx_seq_one_letter_code
_entity_poly.pdbx_strand_id
1 'polypeptide(L)'
;MVISNPIYNSSDSGSVDVQWVYVGKEPSGYSVYLDGRYLASLPPSASSYTLPALSAGWHTVKIVGSDAYSYFNLTSAWYALPNQTLIRAEAEVRFYYLG
;
A
#
# COMPACT_ATOMS: atom_id res chain seq x y z
N MET A 1 -0.56 6.00 -5.58
CA MET A 1 -0.64 4.55 -5.29
C MET A 1 -1.82 4.31 -4.37
N VAL A 2 -2.38 3.11 -4.39
CA VAL A 2 -3.46 2.69 -3.50
C VAL A 2 -3.30 1.20 -3.17
N ILE A 3 -3.56 0.82 -1.91
CA ILE A 3 -3.66 -0.58 -1.50
C ILE A 3 -5.11 -1.02 -1.77
N SER A 4 -5.29 -2.05 -2.58
CA SER A 4 -6.59 -2.61 -2.95
C SER A 4 -7.00 -3.80 -2.08
N ASN A 5 -6.02 -4.45 -1.44
CA ASN A 5 -6.24 -5.49 -0.45
C ASN A 5 -5.12 -5.43 0.60
N PRO A 6 -5.41 -5.54 1.91
CA PRO A 6 -6.73 -5.50 2.52
C PRO A 6 -7.46 -4.17 2.27
N ILE A 7 -8.78 -4.14 2.49
CA ILE A 7 -9.59 -2.93 2.39
C ILE A 7 -9.54 -2.20 3.73
N TYR A 8 -9.64 -0.86 3.72
CA TYR A 8 -9.67 -0.09 4.95
C TYR A 8 -10.77 -0.58 5.92
N ASN A 9 -10.35 -0.89 7.15
CA ASN A 9 -11.16 -1.45 8.23
C ASN A 9 -11.84 -2.81 7.90
N SER A 10 -11.31 -3.59 6.96
CA SER A 10 -11.74 -4.98 6.75
C SER A 10 -11.43 -5.87 7.95
N SER A 11 -12.12 -7.00 8.04
CA SER A 11 -11.80 -8.10 8.95
C SER A 11 -11.34 -9.30 8.12
N ASP A 12 -10.05 -9.62 8.21
CA ASP A 12 -9.39 -10.64 7.39
C ASP A 12 -8.92 -11.82 8.25
N SER A 13 -8.79 -13.00 7.65
CA SER A 13 -8.33 -14.23 8.32
C SER A 13 -7.39 -15.04 7.43
N GLY A 14 -6.60 -15.92 8.03
CA GLY A 14 -5.61 -16.73 7.32
C GLY A 14 -4.50 -15.92 6.65
N SER A 15 -4.12 -16.27 5.41
CA SER A 15 -3.02 -15.58 4.74
C SER A 15 -3.49 -14.25 4.14
N VAL A 16 -2.89 -13.14 4.57
CA VAL A 16 -3.19 -11.79 4.04
C VAL A 16 -2.23 -11.46 2.90
N ASP A 17 -2.73 -11.43 1.66
CA ASP A 17 -1.99 -10.97 0.49
C ASP A 17 -2.27 -9.49 0.24
N VAL A 18 -1.28 -8.64 0.51
CA VAL A 18 -1.40 -7.19 0.30
C VAL A 18 -1.24 -6.92 -1.18
N GLN A 19 -2.19 -6.21 -1.79
CA GLN A 19 -2.19 -5.88 -3.22
C GLN A 19 -2.30 -4.37 -3.40
N TRP A 20 -1.62 -3.83 -4.41
CA TRP A 20 -1.64 -2.39 -4.69
C TRP A 20 -1.59 -2.08 -6.18
N VAL A 21 -2.01 -0.85 -6.48
CA VAL A 21 -1.96 -0.26 -7.81
C VAL A 21 -1.30 1.11 -7.73
N TYR A 22 -0.48 1.45 -8.73
CA TYR A 22 0.08 2.79 -8.90
C TYR A 22 -0.40 3.41 -10.21
N VAL A 23 -0.45 4.75 -10.24
CA VAL A 23 -0.76 5.55 -11.43
C VAL A 23 0.24 6.71 -11.44
N GLY A 24 0.93 6.94 -12.55
CA GLY A 24 1.97 7.95 -12.68
C GLY A 24 3.31 7.37 -13.11
N LYS A 25 4.42 7.90 -12.58
CA LYS A 25 5.75 7.32 -12.81
C LYS A 25 5.86 5.99 -12.07
N GLU A 26 6.30 4.96 -12.79
CA GLU A 26 6.54 3.63 -12.24
C GLU A 26 7.61 3.65 -11.13
N PRO A 27 7.37 2.96 -10.00
CA PRO A 27 8.37 2.80 -8.94
C PRO A 27 9.59 1.99 -9.38
N SER A 28 10.78 2.41 -8.93
CA SER A 28 12.02 1.63 -9.07
C SER A 28 12.10 0.44 -8.10
N GLY A 29 11.11 0.30 -7.21
CA GLY A 29 10.94 -0.76 -6.23
C GLY A 29 9.94 -0.34 -5.15
N TYR A 30 9.64 -1.26 -4.24
CA TYR A 30 8.71 -1.01 -3.14
C TYR A 30 9.33 -1.36 -1.80
N SER A 31 9.00 -0.61 -0.77
CA SER A 31 9.24 -0.95 0.63
C SER A 31 7.91 -1.24 1.31
N VAL A 32 7.84 -2.40 1.98
CA VAL A 32 6.67 -2.84 2.75
C VAL A 32 6.93 -2.64 4.24
N TYR A 33 5.96 -2.04 4.92
CA TYR A 33 5.98 -1.84 6.36
C TYR A 33 4.70 -2.43 6.98
N LEU A 34 4.85 -3.05 8.15
CA LEU A 34 3.75 -3.53 8.98
C LEU A 34 3.90 -2.93 10.38
N ASP A 35 2.84 -2.28 10.86
CA ASP A 35 2.79 -1.61 12.15
C ASP A 35 3.99 -0.65 12.37
N GLY A 36 4.37 0.05 11.30
CA GLY A 36 5.49 0.99 11.27
C GLY A 36 6.88 0.36 11.16
N ARG A 37 6.99 -0.98 11.15
CA ARG A 37 8.28 -1.69 11.01
C ARG A 37 8.51 -2.11 9.56
N TYR A 38 9.73 -1.88 9.06
CA TYR A 38 10.15 -2.36 7.76
C TYR A 38 10.14 -3.90 7.71
N LEU A 39 9.51 -4.47 6.68
CA LEU A 39 9.44 -5.91 6.45
C LEU A 39 10.30 -6.34 5.27
N ALA A 40 10.13 -5.69 4.11
CA ALA A 40 10.70 -6.17 2.86
C ALA A 40 10.92 -5.05 1.84
N SER A 41 11.83 -5.32 0.90
CA SER A 41 12.03 -4.56 -0.34
C SER A 41 11.71 -5.47 -1.52
N LEU A 42 10.97 -4.94 -2.50
CA LEU A 42 10.42 -5.67 -3.63
C LEU A 42 10.82 -5.01 -4.96
N PRO A 43 10.94 -5.79 -6.06
CA PRO A 43 11.27 -5.25 -7.37
C PRO A 43 10.15 -4.35 -7.95
N PRO A 44 10.45 -3.52 -8.96
CA PRO A 44 9.47 -2.67 -9.67
C PRO A 44 8.21 -3.39 -10.16
N SER A 45 8.36 -4.66 -10.54
CA SER A 45 7.28 -5.49 -11.08
C SER A 45 6.33 -6.06 -10.02
N ALA A 46 6.62 -5.87 -8.74
CA ALA A 46 5.77 -6.38 -7.67
C ALA A 46 4.47 -5.56 -7.57
N SER A 47 3.34 -6.26 -7.52
CA SER A 47 2.01 -5.70 -7.28
C SER A 47 1.32 -6.32 -6.06
N SER A 48 1.97 -7.29 -5.41
CA SER A 48 1.49 -7.92 -4.20
C SER A 48 2.60 -8.40 -3.27
N TYR A 49 2.24 -8.65 -2.01
CA TYR A 49 3.09 -9.21 -0.98
C TYR A 49 2.27 -9.90 0.10
N THR A 50 2.58 -11.17 0.34
CA THR A 50 1.97 -11.93 1.43
C THR A 50 2.62 -11.56 2.77
N LEU A 51 1.82 -11.10 3.72
CA LEU A 51 2.29 -10.77 5.07
C LEU A 51 2.76 -12.03 5.82
N PRO A 52 3.76 -11.89 6.73
CA PRO A 52 4.09 -12.97 7.65
C PRO A 52 2.92 -13.27 8.58
N ALA A 53 3.01 -14.36 9.35
CA ALA A 53 2.00 -14.72 10.33
C ALA A 53 1.70 -13.55 11.29
N LEU A 54 0.42 -13.22 11.43
CA LEU A 54 -0.07 -12.11 12.25
C LEU A 54 -0.74 -12.66 13.52
N SER A 55 -0.67 -11.88 14.61
CA SER A 55 -1.53 -12.09 15.76
C SER A 55 -2.91 -11.51 15.51
N ALA A 56 -3.97 -12.04 16.11
CA ALA A 56 -5.28 -11.41 16.02
C ALA A 56 -5.24 -9.97 16.58
N GLY A 57 -5.87 -9.02 15.88
CA GLY A 57 -5.88 -7.61 16.27
C GLY A 57 -5.82 -6.64 15.10
N TRP A 58 -5.68 -5.35 15.43
CA TRP A 58 -5.54 -4.30 14.42
C TRP A 58 -4.11 -4.22 13.90
N HIS A 59 -3.98 -4.23 12.58
CA HIS A 59 -2.71 -4.05 11.88
C HIS A 59 -2.79 -2.92 10.86
N THR A 60 -1.65 -2.29 10.62
CA THR A 60 -1.50 -1.24 9.61
C THR A 60 -0.40 -1.63 8.65
N VAL A 61 -0.71 -1.74 7.36
CA VAL A 61 0.27 -1.97 6.31
C VAL A 61 0.50 -0.68 5.54
N LYS A 62 1.78 -0.36 5.29
CA LYS A 62 2.19 0.77 4.45
C LYS A 62 3.10 0.28 3.33
N ILE A 63 2.84 0.74 2.12
CA ILE A 63 3.67 0.52 0.94
C ILE A 63 4.26 1.88 0.51
N VAL A 64 5.54 1.90 0.17
CA VAL A 64 6.23 3.08 -0.37
C VAL A 64 6.95 2.68 -1.66
N GLY A 65 6.58 3.30 -2.78
CA GLY A 65 7.25 3.17 -4.06
C GLY A 65 8.43 4.13 -4.17
N SER A 66 9.62 3.60 -4.43
CA SER A 66 10.86 4.37 -4.63
C SER A 66 10.86 5.09 -5.97
N ASP A 67 11.39 6.32 -6.00
CA ASP A 67 11.47 7.18 -7.20
C ASP A 67 10.15 7.39 -7.96
N ALA A 68 9.02 7.06 -7.32
CA ALA A 68 7.69 7.15 -7.91
C ALA A 68 6.91 8.33 -7.39
N TYR A 69 6.13 8.88 -8.31
CA TYR A 69 5.21 9.96 -8.02
C TYR A 69 3.97 9.87 -8.90
N SER A 70 2.86 10.39 -8.39
CA SER A 70 1.65 10.61 -9.15
C SER A 70 1.34 12.09 -9.28
N TYR A 71 0.73 12.45 -10.39
CA TYR A 71 0.06 13.75 -10.56
C TYR A 71 -1.38 13.71 -10.04
N PHE A 72 -1.89 12.54 -9.64
CA PHE A 72 -3.26 12.36 -9.16
C PHE A 72 -3.25 12.00 -7.68
N ASN A 73 -4.12 12.65 -6.90
CA ASN A 73 -4.40 12.18 -5.55
C ASN A 73 -5.52 11.12 -5.60
N LEU A 74 -5.15 9.85 -5.45
CA LEU A 74 -6.10 8.74 -5.48
C LEU A 74 -6.95 8.62 -4.21
N THR A 75 -6.73 9.46 -3.19
CA THR A 75 -7.51 9.46 -1.93
C THR A 75 -8.72 10.41 -1.95
N SER A 76 -8.81 11.32 -2.93
CA SER A 76 -9.88 12.31 -3.03
C SER A 76 -10.74 12.03 -4.26
N ALA A 77 -11.90 11.39 -4.05
CA ALA A 77 -12.76 10.86 -5.12
C ALA A 77 -13.48 11.92 -5.99
N TRP A 78 -13.10 13.19 -5.91
CA TRP A 78 -13.75 14.26 -6.67
C TRP A 78 -12.67 15.16 -7.26
N TYR A 79 -12.51 15.08 -8.58
CA TYR A 79 -11.54 15.78 -9.41
C TYR A 79 -10.09 15.33 -9.26
N ALA A 80 -9.68 14.45 -10.19
CA ALA A 80 -8.29 14.24 -10.58
C ALA A 80 -7.74 15.52 -11.24
N LEU A 81 -7.61 16.61 -10.48
CA LEU A 81 -6.81 17.75 -10.93
C LEU A 81 -5.35 17.29 -10.94
N PRO A 82 -4.62 17.48 -12.05
CA PRO A 82 -3.19 17.22 -12.06
C PRO A 82 -2.53 18.12 -11.02
N ASN A 83 -2.11 17.52 -9.91
CA ASN A 83 -1.31 18.21 -8.92
C ASN A 83 0.07 18.46 -9.55
N GLN A 84 0.46 19.72 -9.68
CA GLN A 84 1.78 20.10 -10.20
C GLN A 84 2.90 19.76 -9.21
N THR A 85 2.55 19.37 -7.98
CA THR A 85 3.48 18.88 -6.97
C THR A 85 3.57 17.37 -7.06
N LEU A 86 4.79 16.83 -7.15
CA LEU A 86 5.05 15.39 -7.13
C LEU A 86 4.50 14.80 -5.82
N ILE A 87 3.43 14.00 -5.92
CA ILE A 87 2.93 13.23 -4.78
C ILE A 87 3.71 11.92 -4.74
N ARG A 88 4.49 11.69 -3.68
CA ARG A 88 5.19 10.41 -3.49
C ARG A 88 4.19 9.26 -3.57
N ALA A 89 4.59 8.19 -4.26
CA ALA A 89 3.78 6.98 -4.34
C ALA A 89 3.87 6.20 -3.01
N GLU A 90 3.13 6.62 -2.00
CA GLU A 90 2.91 5.86 -0.77
C GLU A 90 1.43 5.57 -0.55
N ALA A 91 1.12 4.49 0.16
CA ALA A 91 -0.24 4.10 0.53
C ALA A 91 -0.20 3.37 1.87
N GLU A 92 -1.23 3.57 2.69
CA GLU A 92 -1.36 2.95 4.02
C GLU A 92 -2.80 2.52 4.25
N VAL A 93 -3.00 1.32 4.80
CA VAL A 93 -4.31 0.76 5.14
C VAL A 93 -4.23 0.07 6.50
N ARG A 94 -5.27 0.29 7.31
CA ARG A 94 -5.52 -0.44 8.56
C ARG A 94 -6.61 -1.48 8.34
N PHE A 95 -6.44 -2.67 8.93
CA PHE A 95 -7.39 -3.79 8.89
C PHE A 95 -7.34 -4.57 10.22
N TYR A 96 -8.36 -5.37 10.49
CA TYR A 96 -8.41 -6.26 11.66
C TYR A 96 -8.14 -7.69 11.23
N TYR A 97 -7.19 -8.36 11.87
CA TYR A 97 -6.87 -9.77 11.62
C TYR A 97 -7.55 -10.66 12.68
N LEU A 98 -8.23 -11.71 12.23
CA LEU A 98 -9.01 -12.61 13.08
C LEU A 98 -8.24 -13.87 13.52
N GLY A 99 -7.17 -14.25 12.81
CA GLY A 99 -6.49 -15.54 12.98
C GLY A 99 -6.41 -16.35 11.70
#